data_AF-A0A382D4T2-F1
#
_entry.id   AF-A0A382D4T2-F1
#
_cell.length_a   1.000
_cell.length_b   1.000
_cell.length_c   1.000
_cell.angle_alpha   90.00
_cell.angle_beta   90.00
_cell.angle_gamma   90.00
#
_symmetry.space_group_name_H-M   'P 1'
#
loop_
_entity.id
_entity.type
_entity.pdbx_description
1 polymer ?
#
loop_
_entity_poly.entity_id
_entity_poly.type
_entity_poly.pdbx_seq_one_letter_code
_entity_poly.pdbx_strand_id
1 'polypeptide(L)'
;VDNIEIAAILEELADLLEIKGSNPFRIRAYRNAVRTIGGLTFPLSSMVAKEEDLTDLPAVGKDISSHIVELVRTGRLGRLEEVAGEVPRSLGQLVKLDGVGPKKAKKLWESLGVTTVDELEMALVGGRVEDLEGFGATSAAKIVRAIQDFRRYSDRFLISQVDGLIRAFLEYMREAPTVQRIEVAGSYRRRQETIGDVDILAQAELPARDIMERFTTFNAVERIVSAGETRGSVVLRSGLEVDLRIIPEVSFGAALHYFTGSKEHNVALRHLARRKGLRVNEYGVFRIPKGADPTEATNDIGKRIAGKTEESVFEAVGVTWISPLLRENRGELDVAREGSVPDLLTLDDIQADLHMHSTWSDGKFSIEDMARACQARGYGYLAISDHSPALA
;
A
#
# COMPACT_ATOMS: atom_id res chain seq x y z
N VAL A 1 16.02 2.82 6.71
CA VAL A 1 15.06 1.72 6.87
C VAL A 1 14.07 2.09 7.94
N ASP A 2 12.78 1.85 7.70
CA ASP A 2 11.73 2.11 8.67
C ASP A 2 11.45 0.86 9.54
N ASN A 3 10.60 0.99 10.56
CA ASN A 3 10.30 -0.12 11.46
C ASN A 3 9.61 -1.30 10.75
N ILE A 4 8.81 -1.01 9.71
CA ILE A 4 8.07 -2.02 8.95
C ILE A 4 9.06 -2.87 8.16
N GLU A 5 10.03 -2.23 7.51
CA GLU A 5 11.12 -2.86 6.77
C GLU A 5 12.01 -3.71 7.71
N ILE A 6 12.37 -3.18 8.88
CA ILE A 6 13.14 -3.93 9.89
C ILE A 6 12.35 -5.16 10.35
N ALA A 7 11.07 -5.01 10.68
CA ALA A 7 10.21 -6.10 11.11
C ALA A 7 10.06 -7.17 10.01
N ALA A 8 9.87 -6.75 8.76
CA ALA A 8 9.75 -7.67 7.63
C ALA A 8 11.03 -8.49 7.41
N ILE A 9 12.20 -7.86 7.51
CA ILE A 9 13.49 -8.55 7.34
C ILE A 9 13.75 -9.53 8.48
N LEU A 10 13.41 -9.17 9.73
CA LEU A 10 13.57 -10.06 10.87
C LEU A 10 12.56 -11.22 10.86
N GLU A 11 11.34 -11.00 10.36
CA GLU A 11 10.35 -12.07 10.15
C GLU A 11 10.84 -13.04 9.08
N GLU A 12 11.36 -12.53 7.96
CA GLU A 12 11.96 -13.36 6.91
C GLU A 12 13.12 -14.21 7.46
N LEU A 13 14.01 -13.62 8.26
CA LEU A 13 15.07 -14.37 8.92
C LEU A 13 14.51 -15.48 9.82
N ALA A 14 13.46 -15.20 10.60
CA ALA A 14 12.83 -16.19 11.47
C ALA A 14 12.25 -17.37 10.67
N ASP A 15 11.60 -17.11 9.54
CA ASP A 15 11.03 -18.12 8.67
C ASP A 15 12.11 -19.00 8.04
N LEU A 16 13.18 -18.41 7.51
CA LEU A 16 14.30 -19.17 6.95
C LEU A 16 15.04 -20.00 8.01
N LEU A 17 15.20 -19.46 9.22
CA LEU A 17 15.76 -20.21 10.35
C LEU A 17 14.89 -21.42 10.73
N GLU A 18 13.57 -21.28 10.68
CA GLU A 18 12.63 -22.38 10.94
C GLU A 18 12.67 -23.44 9.84
N ILE A 19 12.72 -23.03 8.56
CA ILE A 19 12.92 -23.95 7.41
C ILE A 19 14.24 -24.71 7.56
N LYS A 20 15.32 -24.00 7.91
CA LYS A 20 16.64 -24.61 8.17
C LYS A 20 16.58 -25.66 9.30
N GLY A 21 15.62 -25.56 10.21
CA GLY A 21 15.55 -26.40 11.41
C GLY A 21 16.46 -25.90 12.54
N SER A 22 16.66 -24.58 12.62
CA SER A 22 17.47 -23.94 13.65
C SER A 22 16.81 -24.01 15.04
N ASN A 23 17.54 -23.55 16.06
CA ASN A 23 17.09 -23.60 17.45
C ASN A 23 15.71 -22.89 17.65
N PRO A 24 14.67 -23.59 18.18
CA PRO A 24 13.34 -23.02 18.38
C PRO A 24 13.27 -21.80 19.30
N PHE A 25 14.19 -21.69 20.27
CA PHE A 25 14.24 -20.53 21.17
C PHE A 25 14.68 -19.26 20.43
N ARG A 26 15.63 -19.38 19.49
CA ARG A 26 16.06 -18.24 18.68
C ARG A 26 14.96 -17.79 17.72
N ILE A 27 14.29 -18.72 17.04
CA ILE A 27 13.17 -18.42 16.14
C ILE A 27 12.08 -17.65 16.89
N ARG A 28 11.70 -18.13 18.09
CA ARG A 28 10.73 -17.42 18.95
C ARG A 28 11.22 -16.03 19.37
N ALA A 29 12.50 -15.86 19.64
CA ALA A 29 13.06 -14.55 19.99
C ALA A 29 12.88 -13.53 18.84
N TYR A 30 13.21 -13.92 17.59
CA TYR A 30 12.99 -13.06 16.42
C TYR A 30 11.50 -12.72 16.23
N ARG A 31 10.60 -13.70 16.27
CA ARG A 31 9.16 -13.44 16.13
C ARG A 31 8.57 -12.55 17.23
N ASN A 32 9.09 -12.67 18.45
CA ASN A 32 8.69 -11.78 19.54
C ASN A 32 9.19 -10.35 19.28
N ALA A 33 10.43 -10.19 18.83
CA ALA A 33 10.97 -8.88 18.46
C ALA A 33 10.19 -8.24 17.30
N VAL A 34 9.84 -8.99 16.25
CA VAL A 34 9.01 -8.50 15.14
C VAL A 34 7.69 -7.91 15.64
N ARG A 35 7.01 -8.60 16.56
CA ARG A 35 5.78 -8.10 17.20
C ARG A 35 6.00 -6.82 17.99
N THR A 36 7.10 -6.74 18.76
CA THR A 36 7.46 -5.51 19.48
C THR A 36 7.68 -4.36 18.51
N ILE A 37 8.52 -4.57 17.48
CA ILE A 37 8.94 -3.56 16.51
C ILE A 37 7.74 -3.05 15.69
N GLY A 38 6.87 -3.94 15.23
CA GLY A 38 5.67 -3.59 14.48
C GLY A 38 4.66 -2.77 15.30
N GLY A 39 4.71 -2.85 16.63
CA GLY A 39 3.88 -2.06 17.54
C GLY A 39 4.53 -0.78 18.07
N LEU A 40 5.70 -0.38 17.57
CA LEU A 40 6.36 0.87 17.95
C LEU A 40 5.76 2.04 17.19
N THR A 41 5.48 3.13 17.91
CA THR A 41 4.94 4.39 17.36
C THR A 41 6.03 5.40 17.00
N PHE A 42 7.30 5.06 17.27
CA PHE A 42 8.47 5.89 16.98
C PHE A 42 9.48 5.13 16.12
N PRO A 43 10.28 5.80 15.28
CA PRO A 43 11.26 5.13 14.43
C PRO A 43 12.46 4.58 15.22
N LEU A 44 12.80 3.31 15.02
CA LEU A 44 14.03 2.69 15.55
C LEU A 44 15.29 3.37 15.03
N SER A 45 15.25 3.90 13.81
CA SER A 45 16.35 4.68 13.25
C SER A 45 16.71 5.89 14.11
N SER A 46 15.73 6.50 14.79
CA SER A 46 15.95 7.62 15.70
C SER A 46 16.64 7.18 17.00
N MET A 47 16.26 6.02 17.57
CA MET A 47 16.93 5.46 18.75
C MET A 47 18.40 5.13 18.45
N VAL A 48 18.65 4.47 17.30
CA VAL A 48 20.01 4.13 16.87
C VAL A 48 20.86 5.37 16.62
N ALA A 49 20.30 6.43 16.04
CA ALA A 49 21.00 7.69 15.81
C ALA A 49 21.39 8.40 17.13
N LYS A 50 20.62 8.19 18.19
CA LYS A 50 20.87 8.73 19.54
C LYS A 50 21.72 7.80 20.41
N GLU A 51 22.15 6.66 19.88
CA GLU A 51 22.88 5.62 20.62
C GLU A 51 22.12 5.10 21.86
N GLU A 52 20.79 5.08 21.78
CA GLU A 52 19.94 4.52 22.84
C GLU A 52 20.06 2.99 22.90
N ASP A 53 19.89 2.41 24.10
CA ASP A 53 19.97 0.97 24.29
C ASP A 53 18.67 0.29 23.82
N LEU A 54 18.73 -0.37 22.66
CA LEU A 54 17.58 -1.09 22.13
C LEU A 54 17.18 -2.30 22.97
N THR A 55 18.02 -2.75 23.90
CA THR A 55 17.69 -3.88 24.78
C THR A 55 16.66 -3.54 25.86
N ASP A 56 16.35 -2.25 26.02
CA ASP A 56 15.22 -1.78 26.83
C ASP A 56 13.86 -2.12 26.19
N LEU A 57 13.84 -2.43 24.89
CA LEU A 57 12.62 -2.81 24.19
C LEU A 57 12.21 -4.25 24.55
N PRO A 58 10.92 -4.51 24.84
CA PRO A 58 10.44 -5.85 25.15
C PRO A 58 10.83 -6.88 24.07
N ALA A 59 11.36 -8.01 24.51
CA ALA A 59 11.80 -9.12 23.63
C ALA A 59 12.93 -8.79 22.64
N VAL A 60 13.61 -7.64 22.77
CA VAL A 60 14.82 -7.31 22.01
C VAL A 60 16.04 -7.59 22.88
N GLY A 61 16.71 -8.72 22.64
CA GLY A 61 17.99 -9.04 23.31
C GLY A 61 19.21 -8.42 22.62
N LYS A 62 20.40 -8.60 23.19
CA LYS A 62 21.67 -8.08 22.63
C LYS A 62 21.91 -8.43 21.16
N ASP A 63 21.65 -9.69 20.79
CA ASP A 63 21.81 -10.19 19.41
C ASP A 63 20.87 -9.48 18.42
N ILE A 64 19.59 -9.40 18.78
CA ILE A 64 18.56 -8.74 17.96
C ILE A 64 18.84 -7.23 17.89
N SER A 65 19.25 -6.61 19.00
CA SER A 65 19.69 -5.21 19.04
C SER A 65 20.82 -4.95 18.05
N SER A 66 21.88 -5.79 18.03
CA SER A 66 22.96 -5.63 17.05
C SER A 66 22.48 -5.77 15.60
N HIS A 67 21.55 -6.69 15.31
CA HIS A 67 20.98 -6.85 13.98
C HIS A 67 20.12 -5.65 13.56
N ILE A 68 19.35 -5.05 14.48
CA ILE A 68 18.60 -3.83 14.20
C ILE A 68 19.55 -2.67 13.90
N VAL A 69 20.63 -2.51 14.67
CA VAL A 69 21.64 -1.46 14.42
C VAL A 69 22.30 -1.65 13.06
N GLU A 70 22.66 -2.89 12.69
CA GLU A 70 23.22 -3.22 11.38
C GLU A 70 22.25 -2.85 10.26
N LEU A 71 20.98 -3.24 10.38
CA LEU A 71 19.93 -2.92 9.42
C LEU A 71 19.75 -1.42 9.27
N VAL A 72 19.71 -0.68 10.38
CA VAL A 72 19.56 0.79 10.35
C VAL A 72 20.72 1.47 9.64
N ARG A 73 21.96 1.03 9.91
CA ARG A 73 23.18 1.67 9.40
C ARG A 73 23.50 1.29 7.95
N THR A 74 23.23 0.04 7.57
CA THR A 74 23.71 -0.52 6.29
C THR A 74 22.58 -0.84 5.31
N GLY A 75 21.34 -0.94 5.80
CA GLY A 75 20.20 -1.44 5.04
C GLY A 75 20.27 -2.94 4.74
N ARG A 76 21.21 -3.68 5.33
CA ARG A 76 21.39 -5.12 5.13
C ARG A 76 21.58 -5.83 6.47
N LEU A 77 21.42 -7.15 6.46
CA LEU A 77 21.60 -8.01 7.62
C LEU A 77 22.46 -9.21 7.23
N GLY A 78 23.72 -9.21 7.62
CA GLY A 78 24.67 -10.28 7.27
C GLY A 78 24.20 -11.66 7.76
N ARG A 79 23.49 -11.71 8.90
CA ARG A 79 22.91 -12.96 9.40
C ARG A 79 21.86 -13.55 8.45
N LEU A 80 21.08 -12.70 7.78
CA LEU A 80 20.11 -13.15 6.79
C LEU A 80 20.82 -13.64 5.53
N GLU A 81 21.88 -12.96 5.10
CA GLU A 81 22.70 -13.40 3.96
C GLU A 81 23.36 -14.76 4.22
N GLU A 82 23.87 -15.00 5.43
CA GLU A 82 24.42 -16.29 5.86
C GLU A 82 23.37 -17.42 5.76
N VAL A 83 22.17 -17.19 6.30
CA VAL A 83 21.09 -18.18 6.24
C VAL A 83 20.60 -18.39 4.81
N ALA A 84 20.54 -17.32 4.00
CA ALA A 84 20.14 -17.38 2.60
C ALA A 84 21.13 -18.18 1.72
N GLY A 85 22.39 -18.33 2.15
CA GLY A 85 23.37 -19.20 1.50
C GLY A 85 23.09 -20.69 1.66
N GLU A 86 22.26 -21.08 2.64
CA GLU A 86 21.89 -22.48 2.91
C GLU A 86 20.43 -22.79 2.57
N VAL A 87 19.54 -21.81 2.76
CA VAL A 87 18.10 -21.93 2.49
C VAL A 87 17.70 -20.84 1.50
N PRO A 88 17.17 -21.19 0.31
CA PRO A 88 16.78 -20.19 -0.68
C PRO A 88 15.79 -19.16 -0.10
N ARG A 89 16.12 -17.87 -0.24
CA ARG A 89 15.27 -16.75 0.22
C ARG A 89 13.85 -16.81 -0.36
N SER A 90 13.71 -17.34 -1.58
CA SER A 90 12.42 -17.49 -2.27
C SER A 90 11.42 -18.36 -1.50
N LEU A 91 11.88 -19.25 -0.61
CA LEU A 91 11.01 -20.04 0.25
C LEU A 91 10.24 -19.18 1.27
N GLY A 92 10.72 -17.98 1.61
CA GLY A 92 9.99 -17.03 2.44
C GLY A 92 8.64 -16.62 1.82
N GLN A 93 8.53 -16.57 0.48
CA GLN A 93 7.25 -16.31 -0.18
C GLN A 93 6.27 -17.48 -0.04
N LEU A 94 6.76 -18.72 -0.06
CA LEU A 94 5.92 -19.89 0.17
C LEU A 94 5.32 -19.89 1.57
N VAL A 95 6.07 -19.44 2.58
CA VAL A 95 5.60 -19.35 3.98
C VAL A 95 4.42 -18.39 4.14
N LYS A 96 4.32 -17.38 3.27
CA LYS A 96 3.22 -16.40 3.28
C LYS A 96 1.90 -16.97 2.74
N LEU A 97 1.91 -18.13 2.08
CA LEU A 97 0.69 -18.77 1.59
C LEU A 97 -0.09 -19.38 2.77
N ASP A 98 -1.37 -19.00 2.94
CA ASP A 98 -2.20 -19.58 4.00
C ASP A 98 -2.23 -21.12 3.90
N GLY A 99 -1.83 -21.77 4.99
CA GLY A 99 -1.75 -23.22 5.08
C GLY A 99 -0.41 -23.82 4.63
N VAL A 100 0.57 -22.99 4.23
CA VAL A 100 1.98 -23.37 3.98
C VAL A 100 2.88 -22.68 5.01
N GLY A 101 2.98 -23.23 6.22
CA GLY A 101 3.97 -22.74 7.20
C GLY A 101 5.40 -23.21 6.89
N PRO A 102 6.42 -22.75 7.65
CA PRO A 102 7.83 -23.08 7.43
C PRO A 102 8.13 -24.58 7.29
N LYS A 103 7.48 -25.43 8.09
CA LYS A 103 7.63 -26.89 8.01
C LYS A 103 7.13 -27.48 6.69
N LYS A 104 6.02 -26.94 6.16
CA LYS A 104 5.47 -27.38 4.87
C LYS A 104 6.32 -26.83 3.72
N ALA A 105 6.74 -25.57 3.78
CA ALA A 105 7.67 -24.99 2.81
C ALA A 105 8.97 -25.82 2.72
N LYS A 106 9.53 -26.22 3.88
CA LYS A 106 10.67 -27.15 3.94
C LYS A 106 10.38 -28.47 3.23
N LYS A 107 9.27 -29.14 3.54
CA LYS A 107 8.94 -30.44 2.94
C LYS A 107 8.71 -30.35 1.42
N LEU A 108 8.08 -29.28 0.94
CA LEU A 108 7.92 -28.99 -0.49
C LEU A 108 9.27 -28.79 -1.19
N TRP A 109 10.18 -28.06 -0.55
CA TRP A 109 11.53 -27.84 -1.05
C TRP A 109 12.35 -29.15 -1.08
N GLU A 110 12.44 -29.87 0.04
CA GLU A 110 13.25 -31.09 0.14
C GLU A 110 12.70 -32.24 -0.71
N SER A 111 11.38 -32.36 -0.85
CA SER A 111 10.77 -33.50 -1.55
C SER A 111 10.53 -33.24 -3.04
N LEU A 112 10.21 -32.00 -3.43
CA LEU A 112 9.82 -31.67 -4.80
C LEU A 112 10.75 -30.65 -5.48
N GLY A 113 11.75 -30.13 -4.76
CA GLY A 113 12.66 -29.10 -5.27
C GLY A 113 11.98 -27.75 -5.48
N VAL A 114 10.79 -27.53 -4.91
CA VAL A 114 10.01 -26.30 -5.12
C VAL A 114 10.62 -25.17 -4.31
N THR A 115 10.99 -24.09 -5.00
CA THR A 115 11.59 -22.89 -4.42
C THR A 115 10.77 -21.63 -4.67
N THR A 116 9.83 -21.65 -5.62
CA THR A 116 8.98 -20.51 -5.98
C THR A 116 7.48 -20.86 -5.95
N VAL A 117 6.62 -19.84 -5.89
CA VAL A 117 5.15 -20.00 -5.94
C VAL A 117 4.72 -20.61 -7.28
N ASP A 118 5.38 -20.25 -8.38
CA ASP A 118 5.08 -20.78 -9.72
C ASP A 118 5.43 -22.27 -9.82
N GLU A 119 6.58 -22.67 -9.26
CA GLU A 119 6.96 -24.09 -9.16
C GLU A 119 5.99 -24.88 -8.31
N LEU A 120 5.47 -24.30 -7.23
CA LEU A 120 4.47 -24.92 -6.37
C LEU A 120 3.15 -25.13 -7.12
N GLU A 121 2.70 -24.12 -7.87
CA GLU A 121 1.50 -24.23 -8.71
C GLU A 121 1.64 -25.34 -9.75
N MET A 122 2.77 -25.40 -10.45
CA MET A 122 3.07 -26.48 -11.39
C MET A 122 3.09 -27.86 -10.71
N ALA A 123 3.60 -27.95 -9.48
CA ALA A 123 3.59 -29.19 -8.71
C ALA A 123 2.18 -29.60 -8.28
N LEU A 124 1.30 -28.65 -7.96
CA LEU A 124 -0.11 -28.89 -7.63
C LEU A 124 -0.90 -29.35 -8.84
N VAL A 125 -0.75 -28.68 -10.00
CA VAL A 125 -1.41 -29.07 -11.26
C VAL A 125 -1.00 -30.48 -11.68
N GLY A 126 0.26 -30.85 -11.45
CA GLY A 126 0.77 -32.19 -11.73
C GLY A 126 0.41 -33.25 -10.68
N GLY A 127 -0.38 -32.94 -9.64
CA GLY A 127 -0.76 -33.86 -8.58
C GLY A 127 0.35 -34.22 -7.57
N ARG A 128 1.60 -33.80 -7.82
CA ARG A 128 2.79 -34.18 -7.04
C ARG A 128 2.75 -33.75 -5.58
N VAL A 129 2.01 -32.68 -5.27
CA VAL A 129 1.84 -32.20 -3.90
C VAL A 129 0.87 -33.08 -3.12
N GLU A 130 -0.18 -33.60 -3.76
CA GLU A 130 -1.17 -34.47 -3.10
C GLU A 130 -0.55 -35.80 -2.64
N ASP A 131 0.43 -36.29 -3.38
CA ASP A 131 1.17 -37.51 -3.09
C ASP A 131 2.12 -37.39 -1.89
N LEU A 132 2.43 -36.17 -1.44
CA LEU A 132 3.28 -35.97 -0.27
C LEU A 132 2.51 -36.24 1.02
N GLU A 133 3.14 -37.01 1.92
CA GLU A 133 2.62 -37.24 3.26
C GLU A 133 2.37 -35.90 3.99
N GLY A 134 1.12 -35.67 4.43
CA GLY A 134 0.69 -34.42 5.07
C GLY A 134 0.15 -33.34 4.12
N PHE A 135 0.06 -33.62 2.81
CA PHE A 135 -0.39 -32.69 1.77
C PHE A 135 -1.55 -33.18 0.89
N GLY A 136 -2.22 -34.28 1.27
CA GLY A 136 -3.32 -34.88 0.50
C GLY A 136 -4.41 -33.88 0.04
N ALA A 137 -5.30 -34.32 -0.85
CA ALA A 137 -6.24 -33.50 -1.64
C ALA A 137 -6.79 -32.22 -0.97
N THR A 138 -7.24 -32.28 0.29
CA THR A 138 -7.74 -31.09 1.02
C THR A 138 -6.67 -30.03 1.24
N SER A 139 -5.44 -30.43 1.62
CA SER A 139 -4.32 -29.50 1.78
C SER A 139 -3.89 -28.95 0.43
N ALA A 140 -3.80 -29.77 -0.62
CA ALA A 140 -3.47 -29.29 -1.96
C ALA A 140 -4.48 -28.26 -2.46
N ALA A 141 -5.79 -28.54 -2.34
CA ALA A 141 -6.85 -27.61 -2.70
C ALA A 141 -6.78 -26.29 -1.89
N LYS A 142 -6.46 -26.37 -0.58
CA LYS A 142 -6.23 -25.18 0.25
C LYS A 142 -5.04 -24.36 -0.28
N ILE A 143 -3.94 -25.02 -0.66
CA ILE A 143 -2.74 -24.35 -1.16
C ILE A 143 -3.01 -23.72 -2.54
N VAL A 144 -3.77 -24.37 -3.43
CA VAL A 144 -4.21 -23.77 -4.71
C VAL A 144 -4.98 -22.48 -4.46
N ARG A 145 -5.95 -22.52 -3.54
CA ARG A 145 -6.71 -21.32 -3.16
C ARG A 145 -5.80 -20.25 -2.53
N ALA A 146 -4.87 -20.66 -1.67
CA ALA A 146 -3.90 -19.74 -1.07
C ALA A 146 -2.98 -19.09 -2.11
N ILE A 147 -2.59 -19.79 -3.18
CA ILE A 147 -1.82 -19.21 -4.29
C ILE A 147 -2.66 -18.20 -5.06
N GLN A 148 -3.94 -18.51 -5.34
CA GLN A 148 -4.85 -17.58 -6.00
C GLN A 148 -5.06 -16.32 -5.16
N ASP A 149 -5.28 -16.50 -3.85
CA ASP A 149 -5.45 -15.40 -2.90
C ASP A 149 -4.13 -14.63 -2.74
N PHE A 150 -2.98 -15.30 -2.64
CA PHE A 150 -1.67 -14.66 -2.59
C PHE A 150 -1.39 -13.86 -3.87
N ARG A 151 -1.71 -14.36 -5.05
CA ARG A 151 -1.58 -13.55 -6.27
C ARG A 151 -2.58 -12.39 -6.34
N ARG A 152 -3.73 -12.51 -5.65
CA ARG A 152 -4.75 -11.45 -5.58
C ARG A 152 -4.47 -10.39 -4.51
N TYR A 153 -3.79 -10.77 -3.42
CA TYR A 153 -3.63 -9.97 -2.20
C TYR A 153 -2.16 -9.71 -1.82
N SER A 154 -1.17 -10.45 -2.32
CA SER A 154 0.26 -10.19 -2.08
C SER A 154 0.72 -8.90 -2.76
N ASP A 155 -0.08 -8.36 -3.67
CA ASP A 155 0.12 -7.04 -4.27
C ASP A 155 -0.70 -5.95 -3.56
N ARG A 156 -1.36 -6.26 -2.42
CA ARG A 156 -2.18 -5.29 -1.69
C ARG A 156 -1.63 -4.96 -0.31
N PHE A 157 -1.53 -3.68 -0.02
CA PHE A 157 -1.05 -3.09 1.22
C PHE A 157 -2.22 -2.52 2.03
N LEU A 158 -2.14 -2.57 3.35
CA LEU A 158 -3.08 -1.82 4.19
C LEU A 158 -2.86 -0.33 3.98
N ILE A 159 -3.93 0.46 3.95
CA ILE A 159 -3.80 1.91 3.76
C ILE A 159 -2.89 2.58 4.80
N SER A 160 -2.88 2.08 6.04
CA SER A 160 -1.98 2.56 7.10
C SER A 160 -0.50 2.33 6.81
N GLN A 161 -0.16 1.23 6.12
CA GLN A 161 1.20 0.96 5.68
C GLN A 161 1.59 1.89 4.53
N VAL A 162 0.67 2.08 3.57
CA VAL A 162 0.90 2.99 2.43
C VAL A 162 1.04 4.44 2.90
N ASP A 163 0.24 4.89 3.87
CA ASP A 163 0.33 6.24 4.46
C ASP A 163 1.75 6.55 4.96
N GLY A 164 2.41 5.59 5.61
CA GLY A 164 3.78 5.73 6.09
C GLY A 164 4.80 5.82 4.95
N LEU A 165 4.67 4.97 3.93
CA LEU A 165 5.60 4.88 2.81
C LEU A 165 5.51 6.10 1.86
N ILE A 166 4.29 6.52 1.53
CA ILE A 166 4.04 7.53 0.50
C ILE A 166 4.21 8.96 1.03
N ARG A 167 4.02 9.20 2.34
CA ARG A 167 4.23 10.55 2.90
C ARG A 167 5.63 11.09 2.61
N ALA A 168 6.66 10.31 2.94
CA ALA A 168 8.05 10.69 2.69
C ALA A 168 8.35 10.80 1.19
N PHE A 169 7.78 9.90 0.38
CA PHE A 169 7.89 9.93 -1.08
C PHE A 169 7.35 11.25 -1.65
N LEU A 170 6.15 11.66 -1.24
CA LEU A 170 5.51 12.89 -1.72
C LEU A 170 6.26 14.15 -1.27
N GLU A 171 6.74 14.18 -0.03
CA GLU A 171 7.55 15.30 0.47
C GLU A 171 8.82 15.47 -0.38
N TYR A 172 9.53 14.38 -0.65
CA TYR A 172 10.72 14.39 -1.51
C TYR A 172 10.41 14.82 -2.96
N MET A 173 9.30 14.36 -3.52
CA MET A 173 8.88 14.70 -4.88
C MET A 173 8.47 16.17 -5.02
N ARG A 174 7.87 16.77 -3.98
CA ARG A 174 7.44 18.18 -3.99
C ARG A 174 8.60 19.19 -4.07
N GLU A 175 9.82 18.75 -3.78
CA GLU A 175 11.02 19.58 -3.89
C GLU A 175 11.55 19.69 -5.34
N ALA A 176 10.92 19.03 -6.32
CA ALA A 176 11.27 19.18 -7.73
C ALA A 176 10.96 20.62 -8.21
N PRO A 177 11.95 21.38 -8.72
CA PRO A 177 11.70 22.77 -9.14
C PRO A 177 10.62 22.95 -10.20
N THR A 178 10.43 21.97 -11.09
CA THR A 178 9.42 22.08 -12.17
C THR A 178 8.01 21.67 -11.75
N VAL A 179 7.85 21.05 -10.58
CA VAL A 179 6.53 20.58 -10.14
C VAL A 179 5.69 21.72 -9.57
N GLN A 180 4.49 21.88 -10.11
CA GLN A 180 3.54 22.90 -9.65
C GLN A 180 2.58 22.35 -8.61
N ARG A 181 2.23 21.07 -8.74
CA ARG A 181 1.29 20.36 -7.88
C ARG A 181 1.55 18.86 -7.92
N ILE A 182 1.40 18.18 -6.80
CA ILE A 182 1.42 16.71 -6.73
C ILE A 182 0.18 16.23 -6.00
N GLU A 183 -0.54 15.31 -6.62
CA GLU A 183 -1.70 14.62 -6.05
C GLU A 183 -1.52 13.12 -6.14
N VAL A 184 -2.06 12.40 -5.15
CA VAL A 184 -2.22 10.94 -5.24
C VAL A 184 -3.61 10.64 -5.77
N ALA A 185 -3.72 9.62 -6.62
CA ALA A 185 -4.95 9.16 -7.21
C ALA A 185 -5.22 7.69 -6.80
N GLY A 186 -5.88 6.93 -7.67
CA GLY A 186 -6.14 5.51 -7.47
C GLY A 186 -7.01 5.21 -6.25
N SER A 187 -6.91 3.95 -5.81
CA SER A 187 -7.63 3.43 -4.64
C SER A 187 -7.24 4.12 -3.33
N TYR A 188 -6.00 4.63 -3.26
CA TYR A 188 -5.48 5.37 -2.11
C TYR A 188 -6.25 6.68 -1.88
N ARG A 189 -6.46 7.48 -2.93
CA ARG A 189 -7.25 8.73 -2.83
C ARG A 189 -8.70 8.47 -2.45
N ARG A 190 -9.25 7.31 -2.80
CA ARG A 190 -10.61 6.89 -2.41
C ARG A 190 -10.69 6.28 -1.00
N ARG A 191 -9.56 6.19 -0.29
CA ARG A 191 -9.44 5.62 1.05
C ARG A 191 -9.93 4.17 1.15
N GLN A 192 -9.67 3.37 0.12
CA GLN A 192 -9.91 1.92 0.19
C GLN A 192 -9.03 1.29 1.29
N GLU A 193 -9.57 0.33 2.02
CA GLU A 193 -8.86 -0.30 3.17
C GLU A 193 -7.56 -0.99 2.74
N THR A 194 -7.55 -1.54 1.53
CA THR A 194 -6.37 -2.14 0.91
C THR A 194 -6.07 -1.48 -0.44
N ILE A 195 -4.79 -1.22 -0.68
CA ILE A 195 -4.26 -0.48 -1.82
C ILE A 195 -3.40 -1.43 -2.64
N GLY A 196 -3.58 -1.48 -3.96
CA GLY A 196 -2.69 -2.27 -4.82
C GLY A 196 -1.40 -1.50 -5.08
N ASP A 197 -1.50 -0.61 -6.05
CA ASP A 197 -0.51 0.37 -6.45
C ASP A 197 -0.88 1.78 -5.97
N VAL A 198 0.08 2.70 -6.06
CA VAL A 198 -0.13 4.13 -5.83
C VAL A 198 0.09 4.90 -7.11
N ASP A 199 -0.97 5.54 -7.60
CA ASP A 199 -0.91 6.50 -8.70
C ASP A 199 -0.57 7.91 -8.20
N ILE A 200 0.51 8.49 -8.69
CA ILE A 200 0.91 9.88 -8.43
C ILE A 200 0.78 10.70 -9.71
N LEU A 201 0.10 11.85 -9.60
CA LEU A 201 -0.02 12.83 -10.67
C LEU A 201 0.77 14.09 -10.30
N ALA A 202 1.76 14.43 -11.13
CA ALA A 202 2.53 15.65 -11.02
C ALA A 202 2.10 16.66 -12.10
N GLN A 203 1.68 17.85 -11.70
CA GLN A 203 1.40 18.95 -12.61
C GLN A 203 2.70 19.65 -12.99
N ALA A 204 3.08 19.59 -14.27
CA ALA A 204 4.22 20.33 -14.80
C ALA A 204 4.11 20.47 -16.32
N GLU A 205 4.75 21.50 -16.86
CA GLU A 205 4.97 21.66 -18.30
C GLU A 205 6.30 21.00 -18.70
N LEU A 206 6.37 20.44 -19.90
CA LEU A 206 7.58 19.76 -20.38
C LEU A 206 8.61 20.76 -20.93
N PRO A 207 9.91 20.47 -20.80
CA PRO A 207 10.50 19.26 -20.21
C PRO A 207 10.58 19.32 -18.67
N ALA A 208 10.19 18.22 -17.99
CA ALA A 208 10.17 18.09 -16.53
C ALA A 208 11.07 16.95 -16.02
N ARG A 209 12.34 16.95 -16.46
CA ARG A 209 13.29 15.85 -16.22
C ARG A 209 13.61 15.63 -14.75
N ASP A 210 13.70 16.71 -13.98
CA ASP A 210 13.95 16.72 -12.54
C ASP A 210 12.90 15.93 -11.75
N ILE A 211 11.64 15.94 -12.20
CA ILE A 211 10.57 15.13 -11.57
C ILE A 211 10.86 13.64 -11.76
N MET A 212 11.21 13.21 -12.97
CA MET A 212 11.50 11.80 -13.27
C MET A 212 12.80 11.33 -12.62
N GLU A 213 13.81 12.20 -12.57
CA GLU A 213 15.07 11.93 -11.87
C GLU A 213 14.82 11.72 -10.37
N ARG A 214 14.09 12.62 -9.69
CA ARG A 214 13.70 12.42 -8.29
C ARG A 214 12.89 11.13 -8.13
N PHE A 215 11.87 10.93 -8.94
CA PHE A 215 11.01 9.74 -8.86
C PHE A 215 11.79 8.41 -8.88
N THR A 216 12.83 8.33 -9.71
CA THR A 216 13.65 7.13 -9.87
C THR A 216 14.81 7.02 -8.89
N THR A 217 15.22 8.12 -8.23
CA THR A 217 16.35 8.17 -7.30
C THR A 217 15.94 8.23 -5.83
N PHE A 218 14.64 8.21 -5.53
CA PHE A 218 14.15 8.10 -4.17
C PHE A 218 14.75 6.88 -3.46
N ASN A 219 15.24 7.06 -2.24
CA ASN A 219 16.09 6.07 -1.54
C ASN A 219 15.42 4.71 -1.32
N ALA A 220 14.09 4.66 -1.24
CA ALA A 220 13.32 3.43 -1.06
C ALA A 220 13.02 2.71 -2.38
N VAL A 221 13.41 3.24 -3.54
CA VAL A 221 13.26 2.54 -4.82
C VAL A 221 14.19 1.33 -4.82
N GLU A 222 13.63 0.16 -5.08
CA GLU A 222 14.36 -1.09 -5.29
C GLU A 222 14.65 -1.28 -6.78
N ARG A 223 13.63 -1.08 -7.62
CA ARG A 223 13.72 -1.31 -9.06
C ARG A 223 12.89 -0.30 -9.84
N ILE A 224 13.46 0.21 -10.93
CA ILE A 224 12.75 1.00 -11.93
C ILE A 224 12.14 0.03 -12.95
N VAL A 225 10.81 0.02 -13.07
CA VAL A 225 10.09 -0.79 -14.07
C VAL A 225 10.08 -0.08 -15.41
N SER A 226 9.80 1.23 -15.39
CA SER A 226 9.87 2.09 -16.57
C SER A 226 10.12 3.54 -16.17
N ALA A 227 10.82 4.29 -17.02
CA ALA A 227 11.01 5.73 -16.87
C ALA A 227 11.03 6.37 -18.25
N GLY A 228 10.01 7.18 -18.55
CA GLY A 228 9.88 7.95 -19.77
C GLY A 228 9.79 9.44 -19.50
N GLU A 229 9.38 10.21 -20.49
CA GLU A 229 9.33 11.68 -20.38
C GLU A 229 8.12 12.17 -19.57
N THR A 230 7.00 11.42 -19.60
CA THR A 230 5.73 11.78 -18.94
C THR A 230 5.17 10.69 -18.03
N ARG A 231 5.75 9.49 -18.06
CA ARG A 231 5.31 8.35 -17.24
C ARG A 231 6.51 7.61 -16.67
N GLY A 232 6.40 7.20 -15.42
CA GLY A 232 7.35 6.30 -14.78
C GLY A 232 6.63 5.29 -13.90
N SER A 233 7.29 4.18 -13.63
CA SER A 233 6.83 3.15 -12.69
C SER A 233 8.03 2.57 -11.95
N VAL A 234 7.94 2.51 -10.62
CA VAL A 234 8.98 1.98 -9.73
C VAL A 234 8.37 1.01 -8.72
N VAL A 235 9.18 0.07 -8.28
CA VAL A 235 8.88 -0.79 -7.13
C VAL A 235 9.74 -0.33 -5.97
N LEU A 236 9.10 -0.03 -4.83
CA LEU A 236 9.79 0.28 -3.59
C LEU A 236 10.31 -1.01 -2.94
N ARG A 237 11.29 -0.92 -2.04
CA ARG A 237 11.82 -2.06 -1.25
C ARG A 237 10.75 -2.76 -0.40
N SER A 238 9.64 -2.08 -0.13
CA SER A 238 8.47 -2.68 0.53
C SER A 238 7.67 -3.61 -0.39
N GLY A 239 7.97 -3.63 -1.69
CA GLY A 239 7.17 -4.28 -2.74
C GLY A 239 6.05 -3.40 -3.32
N LEU A 240 5.83 -2.20 -2.78
CA LEU A 240 4.77 -1.31 -3.25
C LEU A 240 5.12 -0.73 -4.63
N GLU A 241 4.22 -0.92 -5.60
CA GLU A 241 4.33 -0.30 -6.91
C GLU A 241 3.81 1.14 -6.85
N VAL A 242 4.60 2.06 -7.41
CA VAL A 242 4.24 3.47 -7.53
C VAL A 242 4.34 3.88 -8.99
N ASP A 243 3.25 4.40 -9.52
CA ASP A 243 3.13 4.91 -10.88
C ASP A 243 3.13 6.44 -10.86
N LEU A 244 3.95 7.07 -11.70
CA LEU A 244 3.99 8.52 -11.88
C LEU A 244 3.47 8.91 -13.24
N ARG A 245 2.67 9.99 -13.27
CA ARG A 245 2.29 10.69 -14.51
C ARG A 245 2.51 12.18 -14.39
N ILE A 246 3.22 12.74 -15.36
CA ILE A 246 3.43 14.18 -15.50
C ILE A 246 2.36 14.71 -16.46
N ILE A 247 1.53 15.63 -15.96
CA ILE A 247 0.32 16.10 -16.65
C ILE A 247 0.37 17.63 -16.78
N PRO A 248 0.11 18.20 -17.97
CA PRO A 248 0.05 19.65 -18.14
C PRO A 248 -1.18 20.24 -17.43
N GLU A 249 -1.12 21.52 -17.06
CA GLU A 249 -2.17 22.19 -16.27
C GLU A 249 -3.56 22.03 -16.91
N VAL A 250 -3.63 22.12 -18.24
CA VAL A 250 -4.88 22.07 -19.00
C VAL A 250 -5.64 20.74 -18.90
N SER A 251 -4.98 19.67 -18.48
CA SER A 251 -5.54 18.33 -18.36
C SER A 251 -5.55 17.79 -16.93
N PHE A 252 -5.01 18.54 -15.96
CA PHE A 252 -4.76 18.01 -14.62
C PHE A 252 -6.02 17.53 -13.90
N GLY A 253 -7.11 18.30 -13.98
CA GLY A 253 -8.40 17.91 -13.41
C GLY A 253 -9.03 16.67 -14.04
N ALA A 254 -8.90 16.52 -15.36
CA ALA A 254 -9.39 15.34 -16.07
C ALA A 254 -8.55 14.09 -15.78
N ALA A 255 -7.22 14.24 -15.71
CA ALA A 255 -6.34 13.17 -15.28
C ALA A 255 -6.63 12.77 -13.82
N LEU A 256 -6.82 13.73 -12.92
CA LEU A 256 -7.15 13.47 -11.53
C LEU A 256 -8.45 12.67 -11.40
N HIS A 257 -9.51 13.05 -12.13
CA HIS A 257 -10.74 12.26 -12.21
C HIS A 257 -10.47 10.84 -12.73
N TYR A 258 -9.79 10.74 -13.87
CA TYR A 258 -9.51 9.49 -14.57
C TYR A 258 -8.74 8.49 -13.69
N PHE A 259 -7.61 8.92 -13.12
CA PHE A 259 -6.74 8.04 -12.32
C PHE A 259 -7.29 7.83 -10.92
N THR A 260 -8.14 8.71 -10.39
CA THR A 260 -8.81 8.45 -9.10
C THR A 260 -9.80 7.31 -9.23
N GLY A 261 -10.54 7.23 -10.34
CA GLY A 261 -11.56 6.21 -10.52
C GLY A 261 -12.70 6.31 -9.49
N SER A 262 -13.34 5.21 -9.11
CA SER A 262 -13.13 3.82 -9.58
C SER A 262 -13.36 3.64 -11.09
N LYS A 263 -13.00 2.48 -11.63
CA LYS A 263 -13.27 2.14 -13.05
C LYS A 263 -14.77 2.23 -13.34
N GLU A 264 -15.58 1.71 -12.43
CA GLU A 264 -17.03 1.68 -12.50
C GLU A 264 -17.61 3.09 -12.50
N HIS A 265 -17.14 3.96 -11.60
CA HIS A 265 -17.48 5.38 -11.57
C HIS A 265 -17.14 6.09 -12.90
N ASN A 266 -15.93 5.87 -13.41
CA ASN A 266 -15.49 6.48 -14.67
C ASN A 266 -16.34 6.02 -15.87
N VAL A 267 -16.67 4.73 -15.93
CA VAL A 267 -17.54 4.18 -16.97
C VAL A 267 -18.91 4.83 -16.91
N ALA A 268 -19.51 4.92 -15.73
CA ALA A 268 -20.82 5.55 -15.54
C ALA A 268 -20.81 7.05 -15.91
N LEU A 269 -19.78 7.79 -15.53
CA LEU A 269 -19.63 9.20 -15.91
C LEU A 269 -19.43 9.39 -17.42
N ARG A 270 -18.65 8.52 -18.09
CA ARG A 270 -18.52 8.54 -19.56
C ARG A 270 -19.84 8.22 -20.26
N HIS A 271 -20.64 7.30 -19.73
CA HIS A 271 -21.98 7.04 -20.26
C HIS A 271 -22.89 8.26 -20.16
N LEU A 272 -22.81 9.03 -19.06
CA LEU A 272 -23.53 10.30 -18.93
C LEU A 272 -23.04 11.33 -19.94
N ALA A 273 -21.73 11.49 -20.09
CA ALA A 273 -21.13 12.41 -21.05
C ALA A 273 -21.59 12.12 -22.49
N ARG A 274 -21.59 10.84 -22.90
CA ARG A 274 -22.01 10.41 -24.23
C ARG A 274 -23.43 10.82 -24.58
N ARG A 275 -24.38 10.76 -23.61
CA ARG A 275 -25.76 11.23 -23.81
C ARG A 275 -25.86 12.73 -24.10
N LYS A 276 -24.84 13.51 -23.73
CA LYS A 276 -24.73 14.95 -23.98
C LYS A 276 -23.85 15.27 -25.21
N GLY A 277 -23.47 14.28 -26.00
CA GLY A 277 -22.54 14.47 -27.12
C GLY A 277 -21.12 14.85 -26.68
N LEU A 278 -20.74 14.45 -25.47
CA LEU A 278 -19.42 14.70 -24.89
C LEU A 278 -18.62 13.41 -24.77
N ARG A 279 -17.30 13.56 -24.82
CA ARG A 279 -16.32 12.51 -24.51
C ARG A 279 -15.46 12.95 -23.34
N VAL A 280 -15.21 12.04 -22.40
CA VAL A 280 -14.35 12.27 -21.24
C VAL A 280 -13.21 11.25 -21.25
N ASN A 281 -11.98 11.74 -21.20
CA ASN A 281 -10.76 10.94 -21.09
C ASN A 281 -9.77 11.63 -20.14
N GLU A 282 -8.56 11.08 -19.99
CA GLU A 282 -7.49 11.58 -19.12
C GLU A 282 -6.98 12.98 -19.52
N TYR A 283 -7.29 13.46 -20.73
CA TYR A 283 -6.83 14.74 -21.26
C TYR A 283 -7.89 15.86 -21.18
N GLY A 284 -9.15 15.52 -20.88
CA GLY A 284 -10.21 16.52 -20.80
C GLY A 284 -11.61 16.01 -21.12
N VAL A 285 -12.53 16.97 -21.20
CA VAL A 285 -13.87 16.80 -21.74
C VAL A 285 -13.95 17.44 -23.11
N PHE A 286 -14.39 16.69 -24.11
CA PHE A 286 -14.40 17.09 -25.52
C PHE A 286 -15.82 17.06 -26.06
N ARG A 287 -16.19 18.10 -26.81
CA ARG A 287 -17.47 18.14 -27.53
C ARG A 287 -17.32 17.46 -28.90
N ILE A 288 -18.12 16.41 -29.12
CA ILE A 288 -18.10 15.65 -30.37
C ILE A 288 -18.87 16.44 -31.44
N PRO A 289 -18.31 16.67 -32.65
CA PRO A 289 -19.04 17.30 -33.76
C PRO A 289 -20.27 16.50 -34.17
N LYS A 290 -21.34 17.18 -34.60
CA LYS A 290 -22.56 16.52 -35.11
C LYS A 290 -22.23 15.73 -36.38
N GLY A 291 -22.57 14.44 -36.40
CA GLY A 291 -22.35 13.54 -37.54
C GLY A 291 -21.02 12.79 -37.53
N ALA A 292 -20.15 13.00 -36.55
CA ALA A 292 -18.97 12.15 -36.36
C ALA A 292 -19.38 10.78 -35.81
N ASP A 293 -18.83 9.70 -36.35
CA ASP A 293 -19.04 8.36 -35.82
C ASP A 293 -18.38 8.24 -34.43
N PRO A 294 -19.14 7.94 -33.35
CA PRO A 294 -18.58 7.75 -32.01
C PRO A 294 -17.54 6.64 -31.92
N THR A 295 -17.51 5.72 -32.89
CA THR A 295 -16.60 4.57 -32.96
C THR A 295 -15.29 4.86 -33.71
N GLU A 296 -15.26 5.90 -34.56
CA GLU A 296 -14.06 6.35 -35.31
C GLU A 296 -13.26 7.44 -34.58
N ALA A 297 -13.69 7.83 -33.38
CA ALA A 297 -13.13 8.97 -32.65
C ALA A 297 -11.72 8.67 -32.09
N THR A 298 -10.67 9.03 -32.84
CA THR A 298 -9.30 9.14 -32.32
C THR A 298 -9.26 10.05 -31.09
N ASN A 299 -8.28 9.89 -30.20
CA ASN A 299 -8.20 10.62 -28.91
C ASN A 299 -8.28 12.16 -29.03
N ASP A 300 -8.10 12.72 -30.24
CA ASP A 300 -8.03 14.16 -30.51
C ASP A 300 -9.27 14.76 -31.20
N ILE A 301 -10.31 13.98 -31.50
CA ILE A 301 -11.53 14.53 -32.11
C ILE A 301 -12.33 15.39 -31.11
N GLY A 302 -12.62 16.63 -31.50
CA GLY A 302 -13.52 17.54 -30.81
C GLY A 302 -12.82 18.69 -30.08
N LYS A 303 -13.57 19.75 -29.79
CA LYS A 303 -13.05 20.89 -29.01
C LYS A 303 -13.07 20.55 -27.52
N ARG A 304 -11.92 20.65 -26.85
CA ARG A 304 -11.85 20.56 -25.38
C ARG A 304 -12.65 21.70 -24.76
N ILE A 305 -13.54 21.37 -23.82
CA ILE A 305 -14.40 22.32 -23.10
C ILE A 305 -14.15 22.35 -21.59
N ALA A 306 -13.50 21.33 -21.04
CA ALA A 306 -13.13 21.25 -19.62
C ALA A 306 -11.92 20.31 -19.43
N GLY A 307 -11.35 20.30 -18.23
CA GLY A 307 -10.23 19.40 -17.88
C GLY A 307 -9.14 20.01 -17.00
N LYS A 308 -9.14 21.34 -16.81
CA LYS A 308 -8.17 22.02 -15.94
C LYS A 308 -8.39 21.67 -14.46
N THR A 309 -9.64 21.68 -14.00
CA THR A 309 -10.02 21.30 -12.62
C THR A 309 -10.94 20.09 -12.63
N GLU A 310 -10.96 19.35 -11.53
CA GLU A 310 -11.78 18.14 -11.42
C GLU A 310 -13.27 18.51 -11.45
N GLU A 311 -13.62 19.61 -10.79
CA GLU A 311 -14.94 20.25 -10.78
C GLU A 311 -15.42 20.56 -12.20
N SER A 312 -14.55 21.12 -13.05
CA SER A 312 -14.91 21.45 -14.44
C SER A 312 -15.33 20.21 -15.25
N VAL A 313 -14.79 19.03 -14.93
CA VAL A 313 -15.16 17.77 -15.59
C VAL A 313 -16.58 17.36 -15.21
N PHE A 314 -16.91 17.41 -13.92
CA PHE A 314 -18.25 17.11 -13.40
C PHE A 314 -19.29 18.11 -13.91
N GLU A 315 -18.98 19.41 -13.86
CA GLU A 315 -19.85 20.48 -14.36
C GLU A 315 -20.14 20.33 -15.86
N ALA A 316 -19.13 19.99 -16.68
CA ALA A 316 -19.31 19.79 -18.11
C ALA A 316 -20.26 18.63 -18.44
N VAL A 317 -20.27 17.57 -17.61
CA VAL A 317 -21.25 16.47 -17.74
C VAL A 317 -22.56 16.75 -16.99
N GLY A 318 -22.66 17.90 -16.33
CA GLY A 318 -23.82 18.42 -15.60
C GLY A 318 -24.16 17.64 -14.35
N VAL A 319 -23.16 17.39 -13.50
CA VAL A 319 -23.32 16.90 -12.13
C VAL A 319 -22.44 17.74 -11.20
N THR A 320 -22.81 17.82 -9.92
CA THR A 320 -21.96 18.43 -8.89
C THR A 320 -20.69 17.60 -8.70
N TRP A 321 -19.58 18.24 -8.29
CA TRP A 321 -18.35 17.53 -7.94
C TRP A 321 -18.61 16.49 -6.85
N ILE A 322 -17.98 15.32 -6.98
CA ILE A 322 -18.17 14.18 -6.10
C ILE A 322 -16.86 13.87 -5.39
N SER A 323 -16.89 13.83 -4.06
CA SER A 323 -15.75 13.43 -3.24
C SER A 323 -15.18 12.08 -3.70
N PRO A 324 -13.85 11.92 -3.81
CA PRO A 324 -13.19 10.65 -4.14
C PRO A 324 -13.68 9.47 -3.30
N LEU A 325 -14.02 9.72 -2.03
CA LEU A 325 -14.51 8.71 -1.07
C LEU A 325 -15.81 8.03 -1.51
N LEU A 326 -16.60 8.68 -2.39
CA LEU A 326 -17.90 8.19 -2.84
C LEU A 326 -17.85 7.50 -4.21
N ARG A 327 -16.71 7.53 -4.91
CA ARG A 327 -16.60 7.15 -6.34
C ARG A 327 -16.52 5.63 -6.56
N GLU A 328 -17.53 4.92 -6.09
CA GLU A 328 -17.64 3.45 -6.15
C GLU A 328 -18.84 2.97 -6.97
N ASN A 329 -19.51 3.87 -7.71
CA ASN A 329 -20.70 3.57 -8.51
C ASN A 329 -21.83 2.92 -7.68
N ARG A 330 -22.15 3.53 -6.53
CA ARG A 330 -23.17 3.08 -5.57
C ARG A 330 -24.36 4.05 -5.48
N GLY A 331 -24.54 4.90 -6.49
CA GLY A 331 -25.62 5.89 -6.58
C GLY A 331 -25.15 7.33 -6.44
N GLU A 332 -23.85 7.57 -6.25
CA GLU A 332 -23.26 8.89 -6.06
C GLU A 332 -23.51 9.83 -7.25
N LEU A 333 -23.51 9.28 -8.48
CA LEU A 333 -23.74 10.05 -9.71
C LEU A 333 -25.20 10.48 -9.88
N ASP A 334 -26.16 9.72 -9.35
CA ASP A 334 -27.57 10.08 -9.44
C ASP A 334 -27.89 11.18 -8.41
N VAL A 335 -27.40 11.03 -7.18
CA VAL A 335 -27.47 12.07 -6.14
C VAL A 335 -26.80 13.38 -6.59
N ALA A 336 -25.64 13.28 -7.25
CA ALA A 336 -24.92 14.45 -7.75
C ALA A 336 -25.61 15.17 -8.93
N ARG A 337 -26.49 14.47 -9.68
CA ARG A 337 -27.34 15.13 -10.71
C ARG A 337 -28.43 15.97 -10.09
N GLU A 338 -28.96 15.54 -8.94
CA GLU A 338 -29.99 16.23 -8.18
C GLU A 338 -29.40 17.36 -7.31
N GLY A 339 -28.07 17.51 -7.28
CA GLY A 339 -27.37 18.54 -6.52
C GLY A 339 -27.32 18.28 -5.02
N SER A 340 -27.64 17.07 -4.57
CA SER A 340 -27.82 16.71 -3.16
C SER A 340 -26.70 15.80 -2.62
N VAL A 341 -25.45 16.03 -3.02
CA VAL A 341 -24.30 15.26 -2.50
C VAL A 341 -24.21 15.53 -0.99
N PRO A 342 -24.20 14.49 -0.14
CA PRO A 342 -24.20 14.67 1.30
C PRO A 342 -22.88 15.30 1.77
N ASP A 343 -22.96 16.13 2.81
CA ASP A 343 -21.79 16.57 3.56
C ASP A 343 -21.15 15.34 4.22
N LEU A 344 -19.84 15.20 4.06
CA LEU A 344 -19.08 14.09 4.64
C LEU A 344 -18.44 14.53 5.94
N LEU A 345 -18.39 13.61 6.90
CA LEU A 345 -17.60 13.79 8.12
C LEU A 345 -16.13 14.04 7.77
N THR A 346 -15.56 15.03 8.44
CA THR A 346 -14.15 15.40 8.37
C THR A 346 -13.45 15.08 9.70
N LEU A 347 -12.12 15.19 9.73
CA LEU A 347 -11.38 15.03 10.99
C LEU A 347 -11.74 16.10 12.02
N ASP A 348 -12.15 17.29 11.58
CA ASP A 348 -12.55 18.39 12.47
C ASP A 348 -13.90 18.14 13.14
N ASP A 349 -14.72 17.24 12.58
CA ASP A 349 -15.99 16.80 13.19
C ASP A 349 -15.78 15.76 14.30
N ILE A 350 -14.58 15.17 14.40
CA ILE A 350 -14.28 14.12 15.38
C ILE A 350 -14.01 14.76 16.75
N GLN A 351 -14.94 14.54 17.69
CA GLN A 351 -14.88 15.14 19.03
C GLN A 351 -14.15 14.28 20.06
N ALA A 352 -13.96 12.99 19.79
CA ALA A 352 -13.40 12.02 20.73
C ALA A 352 -12.98 10.73 20.02
N ASP A 353 -12.06 10.00 20.65
CA ASP A 353 -11.84 8.58 20.41
C ASP A 353 -12.61 7.77 21.45
N LEU A 354 -13.39 6.78 20.99
CA LEU A 354 -14.34 6.02 21.80
C LEU A 354 -13.88 4.60 22.10
N HIS A 355 -12.67 4.22 21.70
CA HIS A 355 -12.12 2.89 21.98
C HIS A 355 -10.61 2.95 22.17
N MET A 356 -10.18 3.03 23.43
CA MET A 356 -8.76 3.10 23.77
C MET A 356 -8.44 2.24 24.99
N HIS A 357 -7.22 1.70 25.03
CA HIS A 357 -6.73 0.85 26.10
C HIS A 357 -5.69 1.61 26.93
N SER A 358 -5.71 1.39 28.24
CA SER A 358 -4.78 2.01 29.18
C SER A 358 -3.91 0.94 29.85
N THR A 359 -2.99 1.38 30.71
CA THR A 359 -2.19 0.48 31.56
C THR A 359 -3.01 -0.33 32.56
N TRP A 360 -4.34 -0.17 32.63
CA TRP A 360 -5.23 -1.03 33.41
C TRP A 360 -5.54 -2.37 32.72
N SER A 361 -5.30 -2.48 31.41
CA SER A 361 -5.28 -3.75 30.68
C SER A 361 -4.01 -3.91 29.83
N ASP A 362 -4.13 -3.93 28.51
CA ASP A 362 -3.04 -4.17 27.55
C ASP A 362 -2.51 -2.88 26.88
N GLY A 363 -2.99 -1.72 27.32
CA GLY A 363 -2.50 -0.42 26.85
C GLY A 363 -1.12 -0.05 27.40
N LYS A 364 -0.40 0.78 26.65
CA LYS A 364 0.98 1.21 26.99
C LYS A 364 1.03 2.51 27.82
N PHE A 365 -0.06 3.26 27.88
CA PHE A 365 -0.09 4.61 28.44
C PHE A 365 -1.09 4.73 29.58
N SER A 366 -0.78 5.60 30.55
CA SER A 366 -1.71 5.89 31.64
C SER A 366 -2.95 6.62 31.11
N ILE A 367 -4.07 6.57 31.83
CA ILE A 367 -5.27 7.33 31.50
C ILE A 367 -4.96 8.85 31.42
N GLU A 368 -4.07 9.35 32.27
CA GLU A 368 -3.65 10.75 32.25
C GLU A 368 -2.90 11.11 30.95
N ASP A 369 -1.97 10.26 30.52
CA ASP A 369 -1.23 10.47 29.26
C ASP A 369 -2.17 10.46 28.06
N MET A 370 -3.11 9.52 28.03
CA MET A 370 -4.13 9.41 26.99
C MET A 370 -5.03 10.65 26.96
N ALA A 371 -5.43 11.16 28.13
CA ALA A 371 -6.23 12.39 28.24
C ALA A 371 -5.49 13.62 27.73
N ARG A 372 -4.20 13.78 28.09
CA ARG A 372 -3.36 14.87 27.58
C ARG A 372 -3.18 14.78 26.07
N ALA A 373 -3.02 13.57 25.52
CA ALA A 373 -2.89 13.34 24.08
C ALA A 373 -4.19 13.64 23.31
N CYS A 374 -5.36 13.34 23.88
CA CYS A 374 -6.66 13.69 23.31
C CYS A 374 -6.90 15.21 23.36
N GLN A 375 -6.56 15.86 24.48
CA GLN A 375 -6.65 17.31 24.62
C GLN A 375 -5.77 18.04 23.60
N ALA A 376 -4.54 17.56 23.37
CA ALA A 376 -3.64 18.12 22.36
C ALA A 376 -4.19 17.98 20.92
N ARG A 377 -5.10 17.03 20.67
CA ARG A 377 -5.81 16.84 19.40
C ARG A 377 -7.11 17.66 19.30
N GLY A 378 -7.48 18.40 20.35
CA GLY A 378 -8.71 19.19 20.40
C GLY A 378 -9.97 18.37 20.74
N TYR A 379 -9.82 17.12 21.19
CA TYR A 379 -10.96 16.30 21.60
C TYR A 379 -11.58 16.82 22.89
N GLY A 380 -12.92 16.81 22.95
CA GLY A 380 -13.69 17.24 24.11
C GLY A 380 -13.82 16.16 25.19
N TYR A 381 -13.72 14.89 24.80
CA TYR A 381 -13.80 13.73 25.68
C TYR A 381 -13.07 12.52 25.06
N LEU A 382 -12.95 11.42 25.81
CA LEU A 382 -12.39 10.15 25.37
C LEU A 382 -13.08 9.01 26.13
N ALA A 383 -13.08 7.81 25.57
CA ALA A 383 -13.49 6.60 26.28
C ALA A 383 -12.31 5.65 26.47
N ILE A 384 -12.10 5.22 27.72
CA ILE A 384 -11.20 4.12 28.06
C ILE A 384 -12.04 2.84 28.14
N SER A 385 -11.68 1.87 27.33
CA SER A 385 -12.41 0.61 27.12
C SER A 385 -11.49 -0.58 27.33
N ASP A 386 -10.82 -0.61 28.49
CA ASP A 386 -9.92 -1.69 28.89
C ASP A 386 -10.62 -3.06 28.88
N HIS A 387 -9.84 -4.11 28.60
CA HIS A 387 -10.37 -5.46 28.48
C HIS A 387 -10.98 -5.98 29.79
N SER A 388 -12.01 -6.82 29.65
CA SER A 388 -12.53 -7.59 30.79
C SER A 388 -11.55 -8.71 31.19
N PRO A 389 -11.63 -9.25 32.42
CA PRO A 389 -10.74 -10.31 32.90
C PRO A 389 -10.73 -11.61 32.06
N ALA A 390 -11.70 -11.81 31.17
CA ALA A 390 -11.74 -12.96 30.27
C ALA A 390 -10.88 -12.78 29.00
N LEU A 391 -10.42 -11.56 28.72
CA LEU A 391 -9.71 -11.15 27.51
C LEU A 391 -8.36 -10.45 27.79
N ALA A 392 -8.10 -10.05 29.04
CA ALA A 392 -6.89 -9.34 29.49
C ALA A 392 -5.70 -10.28 29.76
#